data_AF-A0A1G0K722-F1
#
_entry.id   AF-A0A1G0K722-F1
#
_cell.length_a   1.000
_cell.length_b   1.000
_cell.length_c   1.000
_cell.angle_alpha   90.00
_cell.angle_beta   90.00
_cell.angle_gamma   90.00
#
_symmetry.space_group_name_H-M   'P 1'
#
loop_
_entity.id
_entity.type
_entity.pdbx_description
1 polymer ?
#
loop_
_entity_poly.entity_id
_entity_poly.type
_entity_poly.pdbx_seq_one_letter_code
_entity_poly.pdbx_strand_id
1 'polypeptide(L)'
;MGRFVVVVDEDIDPTDMFDVLWAMCTRCDPVEDIDFVRKMWSGPLDPMIPHGAKSFHNSRAVIDACHPHERLKDFPKVARATPELLAKVKEKFADTLAKA
;
A
#
# COMPACT_ATOMS: atom_id res chain seq x y z
N MET A 1 -9.32 -6.79 14.29
CA MET A 1 -9.46 -5.86 13.15
C MET A 1 -8.14 -5.84 12.41
N GLY A 2 -8.18 -5.88 11.07
CA GLY A 2 -7.03 -6.15 10.19
C GLY A 2 -7.52 -6.82 8.91
N ARG A 3 -8.48 -6.17 8.23
CA ARG A 3 -9.17 -6.77 7.07
C ARG A 3 -8.36 -6.68 5.79
N PHE A 4 -7.48 -5.69 5.71
CA PHE A 4 -6.60 -5.47 4.58
C PHE A 4 -5.17 -5.46 5.11
N VAL A 5 -4.31 -6.25 4.48
CA VAL A 5 -2.86 -6.23 4.69
C VAL A 5 -2.27 -5.96 3.32
N VAL A 6 -1.45 -4.92 3.21
CA VAL A 6 -0.74 -4.58 1.98
C VAL A 6 0.73 -4.89 2.23
N VAL A 7 1.31 -5.71 1.38
CA VAL A 7 2.75 -6.00 1.37
C VAL A 7 3.38 -5.09 0.34
N VAL A 8 4.45 -4.40 0.73
CA VAL A 8 5.14 -3.39 -0.10
C VAL A 8 6.65 -3.61 -0.04
N ASP A 9 7.35 -3.16 -1.07
CA ASP A 9 8.82 -3.17 -1.12
C ASP A 9 9.44 -2.09 -0.23
N GLU A 10 10.77 -2.15 -0.07
CA GLU A 10 11.58 -1.22 0.74
C GLU A 10 11.54 0.25 0.29
N ASP A 11 11.12 0.52 -0.95
CA ASP A 11 11.04 1.88 -1.49
C ASP A 11 9.73 2.62 -1.15
N ILE A 12 8.80 1.93 -0.47
CA ILE A 12 7.49 2.43 -0.07
C ILE A 12 7.49 2.72 1.45
N ASP A 13 7.08 3.93 1.84
CA ASP A 13 6.83 4.25 3.24
C ASP A 13 5.44 3.73 3.68
N PRO A 14 5.34 2.72 4.57
CA PRO A 14 4.05 2.16 4.99
C PRO A 14 3.24 3.12 5.89
N THR A 15 3.84 4.23 6.34
CA THR A 15 3.15 5.26 7.13
C THR A 15 2.52 6.35 6.26
N ASP A 16 2.88 6.42 4.98
CA ASP A 16 2.30 7.32 3.99
C ASP A 16 1.27 6.58 3.12
N MET A 17 -0.01 6.94 3.29
CA MET A 17 -1.10 6.35 2.52
C MET A 17 -0.97 6.59 1.01
N PHE A 18 -0.33 7.69 0.60
CA PHE A 18 -0.12 7.97 -0.81
C PHE A 18 0.86 6.98 -1.44
N ASP A 19 2.01 6.74 -0.79
CA ASP A 19 3.02 5.78 -1.25
C ASP A 19 2.43 4.35 -1.29
N VAL A 20 1.66 3.94 -0.28
CA VAL A 20 0.99 2.62 -0.25
C VAL A 20 -0.03 2.46 -1.36
N LEU A 21 -0.91 3.45 -1.57
CA LEU A 21 -1.92 3.39 -2.64
C LEU A 21 -1.27 3.43 -4.03
N TRP A 22 -0.19 4.20 -4.20
CA TRP A 22 0.56 4.24 -5.45
C TRP A 22 1.17 2.87 -5.77
N ALA A 23 1.78 2.19 -4.79
CA ALA A 23 2.28 0.83 -4.97
C ALA A 23 1.16 -0.14 -5.39
N MET A 24 0.02 -0.11 -4.69
CA MET A 24 -1.15 -0.94 -5.05
C MET A 24 -1.62 -0.69 -6.48
N CYS A 25 -1.72 0.56 -6.92
CA CYS A 25 -2.22 0.90 -8.25
C CYS A 25 -1.24 0.60 -9.39
N THR A 26 0.04 0.36 -9.09
CA THR A 26 1.09 0.24 -10.12
C THR A 26 1.78 -1.12 -10.15
N ARG A 27 1.64 -1.93 -9.09
CA ARG A 27 2.36 -3.20 -8.93
C ARG A 27 1.44 -4.41 -8.74
N CYS A 28 0.17 -4.21 -8.38
CA CYS A 28 -0.79 -5.26 -8.10
C CYS A 28 -1.76 -5.46 -9.29
N ASP A 29 -1.83 -6.67 -9.82
CA ASP A 29 -2.96 -7.17 -10.59
C ASP A 29 -4.01 -7.75 -9.61
N PRO A 30 -5.19 -7.13 -9.45
CA PRO A 30 -6.14 -7.53 -8.42
C PRO A 30 -6.61 -8.99 -8.46
N VAL A 31 -6.55 -9.66 -9.62
CA VAL A 31 -6.99 -11.06 -9.74
C VAL A 31 -5.90 -12.02 -9.27
N GLU A 32 -4.65 -11.72 -9.60
CA GLU A 32 -3.51 -12.60 -9.34
C GLU A 32 -2.87 -12.32 -7.97
N ASP A 33 -2.86 -11.05 -7.54
CA ASP A 33 -2.05 -10.57 -6.41
C ASP A 33 -2.89 -10.28 -5.14
N ILE A 34 -4.19 -10.63 -5.13
CA ILE A 34 -5.06 -10.48 -3.96
C ILE A 34 -5.60 -11.82 -3.47
N ASP A 35 -5.12 -12.24 -2.31
CA ASP A 35 -5.59 -13.43 -1.62
C ASP A 35 -6.68 -13.13 -0.59
N PHE A 36 -7.80 -13.85 -0.69
CA PHE A 36 -8.90 -13.73 0.25
C PHE A 36 -8.97 -14.89 1.23
N VAL A 37 -8.68 -14.61 2.50
CA VAL A 37 -8.88 -15.56 3.60
C VAL A 37 -10.26 -15.36 4.21
N ARG A 38 -11.16 -16.31 3.94
CA ARG A 38 -12.56 -16.25 4.37
C ARG A 38 -12.74 -16.83 5.78
N LYS A 39 -13.76 -16.34 6.48
CA LYS A 39 -14.18 -16.83 7.81
C LYS A 39 -13.08 -16.77 8.88
N MET A 40 -12.26 -15.73 8.86
CA MET A 40 -11.28 -15.47 9.90
C MET A 40 -11.94 -14.91 11.14
N TRP A 41 -11.41 -15.27 12.31
CA TRP A 41 -11.89 -14.75 13.59
C TRP A 41 -11.79 -13.23 13.64
N SER A 42 -12.84 -12.59 14.12
CA SER A 42 -12.91 -11.16 14.39
C SER A 42 -13.46 -10.91 15.79
N GLY A 43 -13.44 -9.65 16.22
CA GLY A 43 -13.88 -9.25 17.56
C GLY A 43 -15.31 -8.72 17.57
N PRO A 44 -15.95 -8.66 18.75
CA PRO A 44 -17.29 -8.09 18.90
C PRO A 44 -17.39 -6.59 18.58
N LEU A 45 -16.25 -5.89 18.51
CA LEU A 45 -16.17 -4.48 18.11
C LEU A 45 -16.12 -4.27 16.59
N ASP A 46 -16.11 -5.35 15.79
CA ASP A 46 -16.10 -5.23 14.33
C ASP A 46 -17.48 -4.75 13.83
N PRO A 47 -17.58 -3.55 13.23
CA PRO A 47 -18.86 -2.98 12.82
C PRO A 47 -19.50 -3.69 11.62
N MET A 48 -18.76 -4.59 10.94
CA MET A 48 -19.30 -5.39 9.84
C MET A 48 -19.96 -6.68 10.29
N ILE A 49 -19.89 -7.01 11.58
CA ILE A 49 -20.59 -8.16 12.14
C ILE A 49 -22.00 -7.71 12.54
N PRO A 50 -23.07 -8.35 12.03
CA PRO A 50 -24.44 -7.99 12.39
C PRO A 50 -24.68 -8.07 13.89
N HIS A 51 -25.48 -7.15 14.42
CA HIS A 51 -25.90 -7.20 15.83
C HIS A 51 -26.61 -8.52 16.13
N GLY A 52 -26.22 -9.17 17.23
CA GLY A 52 -26.78 -10.47 17.63
C GLY A 52 -26.26 -11.68 16.83
N ALA A 53 -25.26 -11.50 15.95
CA ALA A 53 -24.63 -12.61 15.28
C ALA A 53 -23.99 -13.58 16.29
N LYS A 54 -24.26 -14.88 16.12
CA LYS A 54 -23.67 -15.96 16.94
C LYS A 54 -22.22 -16.29 16.54
N SER A 55 -21.74 -15.68 15.45
CA SER A 55 -20.48 -16.04 14.80
C SER A 55 -19.68 -14.77 14.51
N PHE A 56 -18.47 -14.68 15.07
CA PHE A 56 -17.61 -13.51 14.93
C PHE A 56 -16.55 -13.75 13.86
N HIS A 57 -16.97 -13.76 12.60
CA HIS A 57 -16.05 -13.97 11.48
C HIS A 57 -16.17 -12.86 10.44
N ASN A 58 -15.04 -12.52 9.82
CA ASN A 58 -14.98 -11.70 8.62
C ASN A 58 -14.08 -12.34 7.56
N SER A 59 -14.02 -11.74 6.38
CA SER A 59 -13.00 -12.08 5.38
C SER A 59 -11.88 -11.04 5.43
N ARG A 60 -10.66 -11.48 5.11
CA ARG A 60 -9.48 -10.62 5.04
C ARG A 60 -8.86 -10.74 3.64
N ALA A 61 -8.26 -9.66 3.18
CA ALA A 61 -7.51 -9.60 1.94
C ALA A 61 -6.04 -9.33 2.25
N VAL A 62 -5.16 -10.11 1.64
CA VAL A 62 -3.72 -9.83 1.55
C VAL A 62 -3.48 -9.34 0.13
N ILE A 63 -2.85 -8.18 0.01
CA ILE A 63 -2.61 -7.51 -1.27
C ILE A 63 -1.10 -7.46 -1.45
N ASP A 64 -0.59 -8.18 -2.45
CA ASP A 64 0.79 -8.06 -2.87
C ASP A 64 0.93 -6.83 -3.78
N ALA A 65 1.63 -5.81 -3.28
CA ALA A 65 1.97 -4.60 -4.02
C ALA A 65 3.50 -4.45 -4.17
N CYS A 66 4.20 -5.58 -4.24
CA CYS A 66 5.64 -5.63 -4.52
C CYS A 66 5.90 -5.72 -6.03
N HIS A 67 7.15 -5.47 -6.42
CA HIS A 67 7.60 -5.77 -7.77
C HIS A 67 7.43 -7.28 -8.08
N PRO A 68 6.82 -7.65 -9.22
CA PRO A 68 6.66 -9.06 -9.58
C PRO A 68 8.01 -9.77 -9.62
N HIS A 69 8.19 -10.76 -8.75
CA HIS A 69 9.49 -11.41 -8.51
C HIS A 69 10.11 -11.97 -9.81
N GLU A 70 9.28 -12.53 -10.68
CA GLU A 70 9.70 -13.11 -11.96
C GLU A 70 10.25 -12.05 -12.94
N ARG A 71 9.86 -10.79 -12.77
CA ARG A 71 10.15 -9.67 -13.66
C ARG A 71 11.06 -8.62 -13.04
N LEU A 72 11.72 -8.90 -11.92
CA LEU A 72 12.61 -7.94 -11.24
C LEU A 72 13.71 -7.36 -12.13
N LYS A 73 14.13 -8.09 -13.18
CA LYS A 73 15.20 -7.65 -14.10
C LYS A 73 14.71 -6.66 -15.15
N ASP A 74 13.45 -6.77 -15.58
CA ASP A 74 12.85 -6.04 -16.70
C ASP A 74 11.73 -5.09 -16.28
N PHE A 75 11.31 -5.13 -15.01
CA PHE A 75 10.27 -4.24 -14.49
C PHE A 75 10.69 -2.77 -14.63
N PRO A 76 9.78 -1.87 -15.03
CA PRO A 76 10.10 -0.46 -15.19
C PRO A 76 10.72 0.16 -13.94
N LYS A 77 11.78 0.95 -14.12
CA LYS A 77 12.37 1.71 -13.01
C LYS A 77 11.37 2.71 -12.45
N VAL A 78 11.35 2.83 -11.13
CA VAL A 78 10.52 3.81 -10.43
C VAL A 78 10.90 5.23 -10.86
N ALA A 79 9.91 6.00 -11.32
CA ALA A 79 10.08 7.39 -11.74
C ALA A 79 10.09 8.35 -10.54
N ARG A 80 11.05 8.17 -9.60
CA ARG A 80 11.23 9.04 -8.42
C ARG A 80 12.58 9.74 -8.50
N ALA A 81 12.60 11.03 -8.17
CA ALA A 81 13.84 11.77 -8.01
C ALA A 81 14.55 11.31 -6.73
N THR A 82 15.88 11.24 -6.76
CA THR A 82 16.63 10.85 -5.55
C THR A 82 16.45 11.91 -4.46
N PRO A 83 16.55 11.55 -3.17
CA PRO A 83 16.46 12.50 -2.06
C PRO A 83 17.45 13.67 -2.21
N GLU A 84 18.65 13.41 -2.72
CA GLU A 84 19.69 14.42 -2.96
C GLU A 84 19.30 15.39 -4.07
N LEU A 85 18.70 14.89 -5.16
CA LEU A 85 18.21 15.74 -6.23
C LEU A 85 17.03 16.60 -5.76
N LEU A 86 16.11 16.03 -5.00
CA LEU A 86 15.00 16.76 -4.39
C LEU A 86 15.49 17.87 -3.45
N ALA A 87 16.50 17.59 -2.62
CA ALA A 87 17.11 18.59 -1.75
C ALA A 87 17.75 19.74 -2.55
N LYS A 88 18.55 19.42 -3.57
CA LYS A 88 19.17 20.43 -4.45
C LYS A 88 18.13 21.29 -5.19
N VAL A 89 17.05 20.68 -5.67
CA VAL A 89 15.96 21.40 -6.33
C VAL A 89 15.23 22.30 -5.34
N LYS A 90 14.93 21.82 -4.12
CA LYS A 90 14.32 22.64 -3.07
C LYS A 90 15.18 23.84 -2.71
N GLU A 91 16.49 23.67 -2.58
CA GLU A 91 17.44 24.77 -2.33
C GLU A 91 17.47 25.76 -3.50
N LYS A 92 17.61 25.25 -4.73
CA LYS A 92 17.66 26.08 -5.95
C LYS A 92 16.42 26.95 -6.14
N PHE A 93 15.25 26.45 -5.76
CA PHE A 93 13.97 27.14 -5.94
C PHE A 93 13.37 27.66 -4.63
N ALA A 94 14.18 27.80 -3.57
CA ALA A 94 13.72 28.21 -2.24
C ALA A 94 12.92 29.53 -2.28
N ASP A 95 13.40 30.53 -3.02
CA ASP A 95 12.73 31.84 -3.16
C ASP A 95 11.34 31.76 -3.82
N THR A 96 11.13 30.76 -4.69
CA THR A 96 9.85 30.55 -5.36
C THR A 96 8.91 29.74 -4.47
N LEU A 97 9.43 28.68 -3.84
CA LEU A 97 8.68 27.82 -2.92
C LEU A 97 8.24 28.57 -1.66
N ALA A 98 8.99 29.57 -1.21
CA ALA A 98 8.65 30.40 -0.05
C ALA A 98 7.44 31.33 -0.29
N LYS A 99 6.99 31.49 -1.55
CA LYS A 99 5.84 32.34 -1.91
C LYS A 99 4.55 31.55 -2.13
N ALA A 100 4.61 30.22 -2.09
CA ALA A 100 3.49 29.30 -2.23
C ALA A 100 2.93 28.94 -0.85
#